data_AF-A0A6A0GZX1-F1
#
_entry.id   AF-A0A6A0GZX1-F1
#
_cell.length_a   1.000
_cell.length_b   1.000
_cell.length_c   1.000
_cell.angle_alpha   90.00
_cell.angle_beta   90.00
_cell.angle_gamma   90.00
#
_symmetry.space_group_name_H-M   'P 1'
#
loop_
_entity.id
_entity.type
_entity.pdbx_description
1 polymer ?
#
loop_
_entity_poly.entity_id
_entity_poly.type
_entity_poly.pdbx_seq_one_letter_code
_entity_poly.pdbx_strand_id
1 'polypeptide(L)'
;MSMSGCKVWSSSQLCCDETSIFYPHFSALIMITHCLYHLFFIRDSAGIDAPRDSFNRWIMERKVVDQGCDPFLPSQCFPEVSLSMYKGIMNDIPIKLNRPKFTGEARKQLSKYAEAAKRMIETSRTASQESRKIVKWNVEDTFQWLRRTVGATFDDYMERLAHLKRQCQPHLMEASKQNVEGICTKIYNLSVEYAKKIREKHLQILEENNIREVGVPAVNGLRKVWCYPVQFTTPSPRPPNIEFLQDKDTTCLRFNGEALRINTMYFQKLEHLYRYNCFDDRKFELFIPRVWCLLKRYQTFLGTNPQEGHGTQAGLPVTVMECLNKHFGVTFECFASPLNCYFRQYCSAFPDTDSYFGSRGVYTANVWGNKGFSVDSCGLCR
;
A
#
# COMPACT_ATOMS: atom_id res chain seq x y z
N MET A 1 28.57 23.55 1.77
CA MET A 1 27.25 24.04 1.33
C MET A 1 26.30 24.04 2.52
N SER A 2 25.83 25.21 2.92
CA SER A 2 24.78 25.38 3.94
C SER A 2 23.49 24.71 3.43
N MET A 3 23.08 23.58 4.01
CA MET A 3 21.81 22.95 3.67
C MET A 3 20.69 23.73 4.34
N SER A 4 19.90 24.46 3.55
CA SER A 4 18.59 24.96 3.95
C SER A 4 17.71 23.75 4.32
N GLY A 5 17.46 23.51 5.60
CA GLY A 5 16.56 22.46 6.04
C GLY A 5 15.08 22.85 5.85
N CYS A 6 14.17 21.96 6.21
CA CYS A 6 12.78 22.33 6.47
C CYS A 6 12.56 22.49 7.97
N LYS A 7 12.06 23.65 8.40
CA LYS A 7 11.60 23.85 9.78
C LYS A 7 10.12 23.46 9.88
N VAL A 8 9.81 22.72 10.94
CA VAL A 8 8.45 22.38 11.34
C VAL A 8 8.14 22.92 12.72
N TRP A 9 6.86 23.15 12.97
CA TRP A 9 6.39 23.38 14.33
C TRP A 9 6.45 22.05 15.07
N SER A 10 7.14 22.04 16.21
CA SER A 10 7.20 20.91 17.13
C SER A 10 6.69 21.41 18.49
N SER A 11 5.43 21.12 18.80
CA SER A 11 5.25 20.38 20.05
C SER A 11 5.82 18.99 19.71
N SER A 12 6.46 18.28 20.60
CA SER A 12 6.77 16.86 20.41
C SER A 12 5.51 15.98 20.23
N GLN A 13 4.36 16.58 19.87
CA GLN A 13 3.09 16.04 19.37
C GLN A 13 2.94 16.15 17.84
N LEU A 14 3.70 17.01 17.15
CA LEU A 14 3.55 17.22 15.69
C LEU A 14 4.31 16.19 14.82
N CYS A 15 4.88 15.17 15.45
CA CYS A 15 5.09 13.87 14.82
C CYS A 15 4.71 12.84 15.89
N CYS A 16 3.62 12.10 15.62
CA CYS A 16 3.15 10.93 16.37
C CYS A 16 2.26 11.21 17.59
N ASP A 17 0.97 11.53 17.32
CA ASP A 17 -0.15 11.00 18.12
C ASP A 17 -0.29 9.46 17.99
N GLU A 18 0.65 8.81 17.29
CA GLU A 18 0.75 7.37 17.16
C GLU A 18 1.44 6.80 18.41
N THR A 19 0.61 6.64 19.45
CA THR A 19 0.92 5.81 20.61
C THR A 19 1.49 4.48 20.13
N SER A 20 2.75 4.19 20.51
CA SER A 20 3.41 2.89 20.31
C SER A 20 3.53 2.45 18.83
N ILE A 21 4.20 3.25 17.99
CA ILE A 21 4.70 2.74 16.70
C ILE A 21 5.72 1.64 17.00
N PHE A 22 5.26 0.42 16.79
CA PHE A 22 5.91 -0.87 16.95
C PHE A 22 7.36 -0.84 16.51
N TYR A 23 8.26 -1.32 17.36
CA TYR A 23 9.59 -1.63 16.90
C TYR A 23 9.52 -2.81 15.91
N PRO A 24 10.17 -2.75 14.73
CA PRO A 24 10.03 -3.79 13.72
C PRO A 24 10.75 -5.06 14.18
N HIS A 25 10.01 -5.95 14.87
CA HIS A 25 10.51 -7.26 15.22
C HIS A 25 10.19 -8.29 14.13
N PHE A 26 11.16 -9.16 13.87
CA PHE A 26 11.20 -10.15 12.80
C PHE A 26 9.97 -11.07 12.74
N SER A 27 9.46 -11.50 13.89
CA SER A 27 8.28 -12.38 13.99
C SER A 27 6.98 -11.70 13.54
N ALA A 28 6.81 -10.41 13.84
CA ALA A 28 5.63 -9.64 13.44
C ALA A 28 5.57 -9.46 11.91
N LEU A 29 6.72 -9.20 11.27
CA LEU A 29 6.82 -9.06 9.81
C LEU A 29 6.59 -10.38 9.06
N ILE A 30 7.03 -11.50 9.62
CA ILE A 30 6.74 -12.84 9.08
C ILE A 30 5.24 -13.16 9.21
N MET A 31 4.62 -12.79 10.34
CA MET A 31 3.17 -12.93 10.50
C MET A 31 2.41 -12.10 9.46
N ILE A 32 2.78 -10.83 9.23
CA ILE A 32 2.17 -9.99 8.17
C ILE A 32 2.26 -10.68 6.80
N THR A 33 3.38 -11.33 6.50
CA THR A 33 3.56 -12.06 5.23
C THR A 33 2.61 -13.26 5.12
N HIS A 34 2.45 -14.07 6.16
CA HIS A 34 1.45 -15.14 6.20
C HIS A 34 0.00 -14.61 6.12
N CYS A 35 -0.28 -13.46 6.73
CA CYS A 35 -1.58 -12.79 6.64
C CYS A 35 -1.91 -12.40 5.21
N LEU A 36 -0.92 -11.86 4.48
CA LEU A 36 -1.07 -11.53 3.07
C LEU A 36 -1.37 -12.75 2.22
N TYR A 37 -0.65 -13.87 2.41
CA TYR A 37 -0.93 -15.10 1.68
C TYR A 37 -2.36 -15.62 1.94
N HIS A 38 -2.86 -15.53 3.17
CA HIS A 38 -4.25 -15.89 3.49
C HIS A 38 -5.28 -14.91 2.92
N LEU A 39 -5.00 -13.60 2.95
CA LEU A 39 -5.84 -12.57 2.32
C LEU A 39 -5.86 -12.74 0.79
N PHE A 40 -4.73 -13.08 0.18
CA PHE A 40 -4.61 -13.40 -1.24
C PHE A 40 -5.28 -14.73 -1.61
N PHE A 41 -5.24 -15.73 -0.73
CA PHE A 41 -5.94 -17.01 -0.94
C PHE A 41 -7.46 -16.89 -0.85
N ILE A 42 -7.97 -16.13 0.14
CA ILE A 42 -9.42 -15.84 0.25
C ILE A 42 -9.89 -14.98 -0.92
N ARG A 43 -9.04 -14.06 -1.39
CA ARG A 43 -9.23 -13.28 -2.62
C ARG A 43 -9.37 -14.18 -3.85
N ASP A 44 -8.53 -15.18 -4.02
CA ASP A 44 -8.57 -16.10 -5.16
C ASP A 44 -9.76 -17.09 -5.07
N SER A 45 -10.19 -17.44 -3.84
CA SER A 45 -11.35 -18.32 -3.59
C SER A 45 -12.72 -17.70 -3.92
N ALA A 46 -12.79 -16.38 -4.15
CA ALA A 46 -14.04 -15.66 -4.47
C ALA A 46 -14.45 -15.77 -5.96
N GLY A 47 -13.66 -16.45 -6.79
CA GLY A 47 -14.03 -16.77 -8.19
C GLY A 47 -13.99 -15.60 -9.17
N ILE A 48 -13.46 -14.45 -8.75
CA ILE A 48 -13.14 -13.30 -9.60
C ILE A 48 -11.66 -12.99 -9.37
N ASP A 49 -10.83 -13.07 -10.43
CA ASP A 49 -9.44 -12.65 -10.35
C ASP A 49 -9.40 -11.20 -9.86
N ALA A 50 -8.73 -10.94 -8.74
CA ALA A 50 -8.68 -9.60 -8.19
C ALA A 50 -8.04 -8.62 -9.19
N PRO A 51 -8.55 -7.37 -9.28
CA PRO A 51 -7.91 -6.36 -10.11
C PRO A 51 -6.44 -6.20 -9.69
N ARG A 52 -5.53 -6.02 -10.67
CA ARG A 52 -4.09 -5.86 -10.42
C ARG A 52 -3.84 -4.72 -9.43
N ASP A 53 -2.95 -4.95 -8.46
CA ASP A 53 -2.58 -4.00 -7.40
C ASP A 53 -3.78 -3.49 -6.54
N SER A 54 -4.93 -4.17 -6.58
CA SER A 54 -6.13 -3.79 -5.80
C SER A 54 -5.87 -3.84 -4.30
N PHE A 55 -5.08 -4.83 -3.84
CA PHE A 55 -4.71 -4.97 -2.44
C PHE A 55 -3.80 -3.82 -1.95
N ASN A 56 -2.76 -3.47 -2.72
CA ASN A 56 -1.85 -2.38 -2.35
C ASN A 56 -2.62 -1.04 -2.30
N ARG A 57 -3.52 -0.81 -3.27
CA ARG A 57 -4.43 0.35 -3.27
C ARG A 57 -5.39 0.34 -2.10
N TRP A 58 -5.87 -0.83 -1.69
CA TRP A 58 -6.71 -0.99 -0.51
C TRP A 58 -5.96 -0.62 0.77
N ILE A 59 -4.75 -1.15 1.00
CA ILE A 59 -3.92 -0.79 2.17
C ILE A 59 -3.71 0.73 2.22
N MET A 60 -3.27 1.33 1.11
CA MET A 60 -3.02 2.78 1.06
C MET A 60 -4.27 3.60 1.36
N GLU A 61 -5.42 3.23 0.80
CA GLU A 61 -6.68 3.93 1.02
C GLU A 61 -7.20 3.77 2.45
N ARG A 62 -7.08 2.57 3.03
CA ARG A 62 -7.47 2.31 4.42
C ARG A 62 -6.57 3.06 5.39
N LYS A 63 -5.26 3.09 5.17
CA LYS A 63 -4.29 3.80 6.04
C LYS A 63 -4.47 5.31 6.11
N VAL A 64 -5.21 5.91 5.18
CA VAL A 64 -5.60 7.34 5.27
C VAL A 64 -6.62 7.58 6.39
N VAL A 65 -7.50 6.63 6.67
CA VAL A 65 -8.60 6.75 7.65
C VAL A 65 -8.41 5.89 8.89
N ASP A 66 -7.45 4.96 8.86
CA ASP A 66 -7.15 4.04 9.94
C ASP A 66 -6.69 4.79 11.20
N GLN A 67 -7.31 4.48 12.33
CA GLN A 67 -6.89 4.92 13.67
C GLN A 67 -6.26 3.76 14.47
N GLY A 68 -6.00 2.63 13.80
CA GLY A 68 -5.40 1.45 14.38
C GLY A 68 -3.91 1.65 14.66
N CYS A 69 -3.34 0.73 15.43
CA CYS A 69 -1.95 0.85 15.88
C CYS A 69 -0.94 0.13 14.95
N ASP A 70 -1.36 -0.88 14.18
CA ASP A 70 -0.45 -1.62 13.32
C ASP A 70 0.08 -0.72 12.18
N PRO A 71 1.40 -0.70 11.88
CA PRO A 71 1.96 0.19 10.86
C PRO A 71 1.62 -0.22 9.41
N PHE A 72 1.09 -1.43 9.18
CA PHE A 72 0.84 -1.98 7.85
C PHE A 72 -0.63 -2.36 7.63
N LEU A 73 -1.21 -3.17 8.51
CA LEU A 73 -2.57 -3.67 8.41
C LEU A 73 -3.58 -2.65 8.96
N PRO A 74 -4.66 -2.31 8.23
CA PRO A 74 -5.74 -1.50 8.79
C PRO A 74 -6.51 -2.28 9.85
N SER A 75 -6.86 -1.62 10.96
CA SER A 75 -7.56 -2.28 12.07
C SER A 75 -8.61 -1.43 12.80
N GLN A 76 -8.70 -0.13 12.49
CA GLN A 76 -9.74 0.76 13.03
C GLN A 76 -10.11 1.82 11.99
N CYS A 77 -10.79 1.41 10.92
CA CYS A 77 -11.26 2.25 9.83
C CYS A 77 -12.78 2.47 9.91
N PHE A 78 -13.24 3.67 9.56
CA PHE A 78 -14.65 3.95 9.30
C PHE A 78 -14.80 4.75 7.99
N PRO A 79 -15.71 4.34 7.07
CA PRO A 79 -16.48 3.10 7.08
C PRO A 79 -15.60 1.86 6.88
N GLU A 80 -16.03 0.68 7.32
CA GLU A 80 -15.27 -0.58 7.19
C GLU A 80 -15.08 -1.00 5.73
N VAL A 81 -16.12 -0.79 4.91
CA VAL A 81 -16.10 -1.09 3.47
C VAL A 81 -15.21 -0.09 2.74
N SER A 82 -14.15 -0.61 2.09
CA SER A 82 -13.28 0.20 1.24
C SER A 82 -13.96 0.57 -0.07
N LEU A 83 -14.07 1.86 -0.33
CA LEU A 83 -14.59 2.37 -1.60
C LEU A 83 -13.67 1.99 -2.78
N SER A 84 -12.36 1.99 -2.55
CA SER A 84 -11.36 1.61 -3.56
C SER A 84 -11.51 0.15 -3.97
N MET A 85 -11.58 -0.76 -2.99
CA MET A 85 -11.79 -2.19 -3.25
C MET A 85 -13.16 -2.46 -3.86
N TYR A 86 -14.22 -1.86 -3.31
CA TYR A 86 -15.59 -1.99 -3.81
C TYR A 86 -15.69 -1.59 -5.29
N LYS A 87 -15.18 -0.41 -5.66
CA LYS A 87 -15.16 0.05 -7.06
C LYS A 87 -14.32 -0.87 -7.95
N GLY A 88 -13.17 -1.33 -7.46
CA GLY A 88 -12.30 -2.25 -8.18
C GLY A 88 -13.03 -3.54 -8.55
N ILE A 89 -13.69 -4.18 -7.59
CA ILE A 89 -14.44 -5.42 -7.81
C ILE A 89 -15.66 -5.14 -8.69
N MET A 90 -16.45 -4.10 -8.40
CA MET A 90 -17.66 -3.76 -9.17
C MET A 90 -17.39 -3.48 -10.65
N ASN A 91 -16.22 -2.95 -10.99
CA ASN A 91 -15.84 -2.68 -12.38
C ASN A 91 -15.61 -3.96 -13.21
N ASP A 92 -15.24 -5.06 -12.55
CA ASP A 92 -14.95 -6.35 -13.18
C ASP A 92 -16.18 -7.30 -13.13
N ILE A 93 -17.35 -6.80 -12.71
CA ILE A 93 -18.61 -7.56 -12.73
C ILE A 93 -19.32 -7.38 -14.08
N PRO A 94 -19.85 -8.47 -14.69
CA PRO A 94 -19.80 -9.86 -14.26
C PRO A 94 -18.51 -10.58 -14.64
N ILE A 95 -17.72 -10.00 -15.56
CA ILE A 95 -16.38 -10.45 -15.92
C ILE A 95 -15.48 -9.24 -16.23
N LYS A 96 -14.19 -9.38 -15.97
CA LYS A 96 -13.18 -8.43 -16.40
C LYS A 96 -13.08 -8.36 -17.92
N LEU A 97 -13.21 -7.14 -18.45
CA LEU A 97 -13.07 -6.88 -19.89
C LEU A 97 -11.63 -6.54 -20.23
N ASN A 98 -11.09 -7.19 -21.25
CA ASN A 98 -9.77 -6.88 -21.81
C ASN A 98 -9.94 -6.14 -23.13
N ARG A 99 -8.91 -5.41 -23.56
CA ARG A 99 -8.91 -4.79 -24.90
C ARG A 99 -8.71 -5.89 -25.96
N PRO A 100 -9.70 -6.20 -26.81
CA PRO A 100 -9.54 -7.21 -27.85
C PRO A 100 -8.53 -6.74 -28.90
N LYS A 101 -7.71 -7.67 -29.42
CA LYS A 101 -6.69 -7.36 -30.43
C LYS A 101 -7.21 -7.45 -31.87
N PHE A 102 -8.24 -8.25 -32.10
CA PHE A 102 -8.83 -8.48 -33.41
C PHE A 102 -10.30 -8.88 -33.31
N THR A 103 -11.00 -8.87 -34.44
CA THR A 103 -12.47 -9.06 -34.54
C THR A 103 -12.96 -10.34 -33.87
N GLY A 104 -12.25 -11.46 -34.03
CA GLY A 104 -12.60 -12.73 -33.38
C GLY A 104 -12.58 -12.67 -31.85
N GLU A 105 -11.62 -11.95 -31.26
CA GLU A 105 -11.59 -11.72 -29.81
C GLU A 105 -12.73 -10.80 -29.35
N ALA A 106 -13.08 -9.77 -30.12
CA ALA A 106 -14.19 -8.88 -29.80
C ALA A 106 -15.53 -9.66 -29.78
N ARG A 107 -15.78 -10.49 -30.79
CA ARG A 107 -16.93 -11.41 -30.83
C ARG A 107 -16.96 -12.35 -29.63
N LYS A 108 -15.82 -12.97 -29.31
CA LYS A 108 -15.70 -13.90 -28.17
C LYS A 108 -15.95 -13.19 -26.84
N GLN A 109 -15.45 -11.97 -26.66
CA GLN A 109 -15.65 -11.19 -25.45
C GLN A 109 -17.11 -10.77 -25.27
N LEU A 110 -17.79 -10.33 -26.34
CA LEU A 110 -19.23 -10.04 -26.31
C LEU A 110 -20.04 -11.27 -25.85
N SER A 111 -19.78 -12.43 -26.44
CA SER A 111 -20.44 -13.69 -26.06
C SER A 111 -20.20 -14.05 -24.60
N LYS A 112 -18.94 -13.95 -24.12
CA LYS A 112 -18.59 -14.24 -22.73
C LYS A 112 -19.28 -13.30 -21.74
N TYR A 113 -19.34 -12.01 -22.05
CA TYR A 113 -20.00 -11.03 -21.20
C TYR A 113 -21.51 -11.33 -21.09
N ALA A 114 -22.17 -11.59 -22.22
CA ALA A 114 -23.58 -11.92 -22.27
C ALA A 114 -23.91 -13.19 -21.46
N GLU A 115 -23.11 -14.25 -21.63
CA GLU A 115 -23.26 -15.50 -20.88
C GLU A 115 -23.06 -15.31 -19.37
N ALA A 116 -22.01 -14.56 -18.98
CA ALA A 116 -21.74 -14.27 -17.58
C ALA A 116 -22.84 -13.42 -16.93
N ALA A 117 -23.36 -12.40 -17.64
CA ALA A 117 -24.47 -11.57 -17.19
C ALA A 117 -25.73 -12.42 -16.94
N LYS A 118 -26.08 -13.30 -17.88
CA LYS A 118 -27.22 -14.22 -17.74
C LYS A 118 -27.05 -15.17 -16.56
N ARG A 119 -25.90 -15.84 -16.47
CA ARG A 119 -25.62 -16.78 -15.37
C ARG A 119 -25.75 -16.08 -14.01
N MET A 120 -25.12 -14.91 -13.87
CA MET A 120 -25.10 -14.17 -12.62
C MET A 120 -26.50 -13.70 -12.19
N ILE A 121 -27.32 -13.17 -13.11
CA ILE A 121 -28.68 -12.71 -12.76
C ILE A 121 -29.63 -13.88 -12.47
N GLU A 122 -29.38 -15.06 -13.05
CA GLU A 122 -30.14 -16.28 -12.78
C GLU A 122 -29.85 -16.84 -11.40
N THR A 123 -28.56 -16.90 -11.02
CA THR A 123 -28.14 -17.43 -9.72
C THR A 123 -28.28 -16.44 -8.57
N SER A 124 -28.40 -15.14 -8.86
CA SER A 124 -28.57 -14.12 -7.83
C SER A 124 -29.86 -14.37 -7.05
N ARG A 125 -29.80 -14.31 -5.71
CA ARG A 125 -30.98 -14.37 -4.82
C ARG A 125 -31.57 -12.99 -4.54
N THR A 126 -30.80 -11.94 -4.76
CA THR A 126 -31.12 -10.55 -4.43
C THR A 126 -31.71 -9.77 -5.61
N ALA A 127 -31.55 -10.27 -6.85
CA ALA A 127 -32.04 -9.60 -8.06
C ALA A 127 -33.58 -9.55 -8.14
N SER A 128 -34.12 -8.36 -8.41
CA SER A 128 -35.55 -8.14 -8.65
C SER A 128 -36.05 -8.86 -9.91
N GLN A 129 -37.34 -9.20 -9.95
CA GLN A 129 -37.92 -9.90 -11.10
C GLN A 129 -37.85 -9.06 -12.38
N GLU A 130 -37.95 -7.74 -12.26
CA GLU A 130 -37.75 -6.80 -13.35
C GLU A 130 -36.31 -6.84 -13.88
N SER A 131 -35.32 -6.75 -12.99
CA SER A 131 -33.91 -6.83 -13.36
C SER A 131 -33.58 -8.14 -14.08
N ARG A 132 -34.14 -9.27 -13.62
CA ARG A 132 -34.00 -10.57 -14.29
C ARG A 132 -34.57 -10.54 -15.71
N LYS A 133 -35.74 -9.96 -15.92
CA LYS A 133 -36.35 -9.84 -17.25
C LYS A 133 -35.49 -8.98 -18.18
N ILE A 134 -35.07 -7.81 -17.71
CA ILE A 134 -34.28 -6.85 -18.51
C ILE A 134 -32.95 -7.48 -18.95
N VAL A 135 -32.18 -8.07 -18.02
CA VAL A 135 -30.89 -8.69 -18.34
C VAL A 135 -31.09 -9.89 -19.28
N LYS A 136 -32.06 -10.77 -19.01
CA LYS A 136 -32.32 -11.94 -19.88
C LYS A 136 -32.71 -11.53 -21.30
N TRP A 137 -33.56 -10.52 -21.45
CA TRP A 137 -33.99 -10.03 -22.75
C TRP A 137 -32.81 -9.45 -23.55
N ASN A 138 -32.00 -8.57 -22.95
CA ASN A 138 -30.84 -7.99 -23.61
C ASN A 138 -29.77 -9.03 -23.99
N VAL A 139 -29.58 -10.05 -23.14
CA VAL A 139 -28.68 -11.16 -23.44
C VAL A 139 -29.19 -12.00 -24.61
N GLU A 140 -30.48 -12.35 -24.63
CA GLU A 140 -31.06 -13.12 -25.73
C GLU A 140 -31.02 -12.33 -27.05
N ASP A 141 -31.34 -11.04 -27.03
CA ASP A 141 -31.23 -10.14 -28.18
C ASP A 141 -29.79 -10.06 -28.71
N THR A 142 -28.79 -10.03 -27.80
CA THR A 142 -27.38 -10.10 -28.19
C THR A 142 -27.04 -11.44 -28.87
N PHE A 143 -27.51 -12.57 -28.34
CA PHE A 143 -27.27 -13.88 -28.95
C PHE A 143 -28.01 -14.07 -30.27
N GLN A 144 -29.21 -13.51 -30.43
CA GLN A 144 -29.91 -13.48 -31.71
C GLN A 144 -29.15 -12.64 -32.74
N TRP A 145 -28.66 -11.47 -32.36
CA TRP A 145 -27.83 -10.62 -33.23
C TRP A 145 -26.53 -11.34 -33.65
N LEU A 146 -25.86 -12.02 -32.72
CA LEU A 146 -24.65 -12.81 -33.00
C LEU A 146 -24.88 -13.95 -34.01
N ARG A 147 -26.08 -14.55 -34.00
CA ARG A 147 -26.48 -15.63 -34.92
C ARG A 147 -26.88 -15.12 -36.31
N ARG A 148 -27.59 -13.99 -36.38
CA ARG A 148 -28.10 -13.42 -37.64
C ARG A 148 -27.07 -12.60 -38.40
N THR A 149 -26.14 -11.95 -37.70
CA THR A 149 -25.20 -11.01 -38.33
C THR A 149 -23.99 -11.75 -38.87
N VAL A 150 -23.83 -11.72 -40.20
CA VAL A 150 -22.68 -12.25 -40.93
C VAL A 150 -21.78 -11.08 -41.33
N GLY A 151 -20.47 -11.21 -41.13
CA GLY A 151 -19.50 -10.20 -41.56
C GLY A 151 -19.41 -8.94 -40.69
N ALA A 152 -19.90 -8.95 -39.44
CA ALA A 152 -19.75 -7.81 -38.52
C ALA A 152 -18.27 -7.47 -38.26
N THR A 153 -18.00 -6.17 -38.22
CA THR A 153 -16.67 -5.60 -38.00
C THR A 153 -16.27 -5.63 -36.52
N PHE A 154 -15.02 -5.26 -36.24
CA PHE A 154 -14.53 -5.09 -34.88
C PHE A 154 -15.38 -4.07 -34.09
N ASP A 155 -15.69 -2.94 -34.72
CA ASP A 155 -16.42 -1.84 -34.08
C ASP A 155 -17.87 -2.22 -33.78
N ASP A 156 -18.52 -2.98 -34.68
CA ASP A 156 -19.87 -3.50 -34.44
C ASP A 156 -19.94 -4.34 -33.15
N TYR A 157 -18.95 -5.22 -32.92
CA TYR A 157 -18.90 -6.02 -31.69
C TYR A 157 -18.64 -5.18 -30.44
N MET A 158 -17.79 -4.16 -30.55
CA MET A 158 -17.46 -3.27 -29.43
C MET A 158 -18.65 -2.36 -29.07
N GLU A 159 -19.36 -1.83 -30.06
CA GLU A 159 -20.57 -1.05 -29.87
C GLU A 159 -21.69 -1.90 -29.25
N ARG A 160 -21.88 -3.12 -29.76
CA ARG A 160 -22.86 -4.06 -29.20
C ARG A 160 -22.55 -4.43 -27.76
N LEU A 161 -21.27 -4.64 -27.42
CA LEU A 161 -20.84 -4.86 -26.03
C LEU A 161 -21.09 -3.64 -25.15
N ALA A 162 -20.79 -2.43 -25.63
CA ALA A 162 -21.04 -1.20 -24.89
C ALA A 162 -22.54 -0.99 -24.64
N HIS A 163 -23.39 -1.28 -25.63
CA HIS A 163 -24.84 -1.26 -25.48
C HIS A 163 -25.32 -2.27 -24.44
N LEU A 164 -24.92 -3.55 -24.57
CA LEU A 164 -25.30 -4.60 -23.63
C LEU A 164 -24.86 -4.25 -22.20
N LYS A 165 -23.64 -3.72 -22.03
CA LYS A 165 -23.14 -3.26 -20.74
C LYS A 165 -23.99 -2.12 -20.18
N ARG A 166 -24.33 -1.12 -20.98
CA ARG A 166 -25.18 0.00 -20.55
C ARG A 166 -26.54 -0.46 -20.03
N GLN A 167 -27.14 -1.46 -20.69
CA GLN A 167 -28.45 -1.99 -20.30
C GLN A 167 -28.37 -2.92 -19.07
N CYS A 168 -27.37 -3.79 -19.00
CA CYS A 168 -27.31 -4.82 -17.96
C CYS A 168 -26.60 -4.36 -16.68
N GLN A 169 -25.60 -3.48 -16.78
CA GLN A 169 -24.68 -3.19 -15.67
C GLN A 169 -25.36 -2.64 -14.40
N PRO A 170 -26.35 -1.72 -14.46
CA PRO A 170 -27.04 -1.25 -13.25
C PRO A 170 -27.72 -2.39 -12.48
N HIS A 171 -28.35 -3.32 -13.19
CA HIS A 171 -29.01 -4.48 -12.61
C HIS A 171 -28.02 -5.49 -12.02
N LEU A 172 -26.89 -5.71 -12.71
CA LEU A 172 -25.83 -6.61 -12.24
C LEU A 172 -25.12 -6.04 -11.00
N MET A 173 -24.86 -4.72 -10.97
CA MET A 173 -24.27 -4.04 -9.82
C MET A 173 -25.17 -4.12 -8.59
N GLU A 174 -26.46 -3.82 -8.75
CA GLU A 174 -27.42 -3.92 -7.64
C GLU A 174 -27.52 -5.35 -7.11
N ALA A 175 -27.61 -6.34 -8.01
CA ALA A 175 -27.62 -7.76 -7.64
C ALA A 175 -26.35 -8.22 -6.91
N SER A 176 -25.22 -7.53 -7.10
CA SER A 176 -23.92 -7.89 -6.50
C SER A 176 -23.56 -7.09 -5.26
N LYS A 177 -24.26 -5.99 -4.99
CA LYS A 177 -23.88 -4.99 -3.98
C LYS A 177 -23.53 -5.61 -2.63
N GLN A 178 -24.46 -6.37 -2.06
CA GLN A 178 -24.28 -7.02 -0.76
C GLN A 178 -23.13 -8.03 -0.75
N ASN A 179 -22.93 -8.76 -1.86
CA ASN A 179 -21.83 -9.72 -1.96
C ASN A 179 -20.47 -9.02 -1.97
N VAL A 180 -20.35 -7.93 -2.74
CA VAL A 180 -19.10 -7.15 -2.83
C VAL A 180 -18.79 -6.43 -1.53
N GLU A 181 -19.81 -5.84 -0.87
CA GLU A 181 -19.68 -5.28 0.47
C GLU A 181 -19.23 -6.36 1.47
N GLY A 182 -19.84 -7.54 1.43
CA GLY A 182 -19.45 -8.69 2.27
C GLY A 182 -18.00 -9.12 2.07
N ILE A 183 -17.49 -9.13 0.83
CA ILE A 183 -16.07 -9.40 0.53
C ILE A 183 -15.17 -8.34 1.17
N CYS A 184 -15.50 -7.05 0.98
CA CYS A 184 -14.71 -5.95 1.53
C CYS A 184 -14.66 -6.01 3.07
N THR A 185 -15.81 -6.22 3.71
CA THR A 185 -15.92 -6.35 5.17
C THR A 185 -15.17 -7.57 5.69
N LYS A 186 -15.25 -8.72 5.01
CA LYS A 186 -14.52 -9.93 5.40
C LYS A 186 -13.01 -9.70 5.36
N ILE A 187 -12.49 -9.06 4.31
CA ILE A 187 -11.07 -8.73 4.18
C ILE A 187 -10.63 -7.78 5.29
N TYR A 188 -11.42 -6.74 5.57
CA TYR A 188 -11.15 -5.81 6.67
C TYR A 188 -11.13 -6.52 8.04
N ASN A 189 -12.13 -7.35 8.35
CA ASN A 189 -12.20 -8.06 9.63
C ASN A 189 -11.02 -9.02 9.84
N LEU A 190 -10.55 -9.69 8.77
CA LEU A 190 -9.34 -10.50 8.83
C LEU A 190 -8.11 -9.64 9.14
N SER A 191 -8.00 -8.47 8.53
CA SER A 191 -6.93 -7.51 8.83
C SER A 191 -6.94 -7.08 10.29
N VAL A 192 -8.13 -6.79 10.85
CA VAL A 192 -8.32 -6.47 12.28
C VAL A 192 -7.84 -7.62 13.18
N GLU A 193 -8.26 -8.85 12.89
CA GLU A 193 -7.86 -10.04 13.65
C GLU A 193 -6.34 -10.25 13.62
N TYR A 194 -5.72 -10.08 12.46
CA TYR A 194 -4.28 -10.25 12.31
C TYR A 194 -3.48 -9.12 12.96
N ALA A 195 -3.91 -7.87 12.83
CA ALA A 195 -3.31 -6.74 13.54
C ALA A 195 -3.32 -7.00 15.06
N LYS A 196 -4.42 -7.53 15.60
CA LYS A 196 -4.51 -7.95 17.01
C LYS A 196 -3.49 -9.05 17.36
N LYS A 197 -3.41 -10.12 16.57
CA LYS A 197 -2.42 -11.21 16.79
C LYS A 197 -0.98 -10.71 16.73
N ILE A 198 -0.69 -9.79 15.81
CA ILE A 198 0.63 -9.15 15.68
C ILE A 198 0.93 -8.32 16.93
N ARG A 199 -0.04 -7.53 17.43
CA ARG A 199 0.09 -6.77 18.67
C ARG A 199 0.37 -7.67 19.86
N GLU A 200 -0.40 -8.73 20.05
CA GLU A 200 -0.22 -9.69 21.14
C GLU A 200 1.18 -10.31 21.10
N LYS A 201 1.63 -10.75 19.91
CA LYS A 201 2.96 -11.33 19.76
C LYS A 201 4.08 -10.31 20.01
N HIS A 202 3.91 -9.07 19.61
CA HIS A 202 4.86 -8.00 19.87
C HIS A 202 5.00 -7.73 21.38
N LEU A 203 3.87 -7.61 22.09
CA LEU A 203 3.86 -7.41 23.54
C LEU A 203 4.54 -8.56 24.28
N GLN A 204 4.29 -9.81 23.86
CA GLN A 204 4.99 -10.98 24.41
C GLN A 204 6.51 -10.86 24.27
N ILE A 205 7.00 -10.40 23.11
CA ILE A 205 8.44 -10.26 22.87
C ILE A 205 9.06 -9.15 23.72
N LEU A 206 8.35 -8.04 23.89
CA LEU A 206 8.82 -6.97 24.79
C LEU A 206 8.94 -7.49 26.22
N GLU A 207 7.94 -8.24 26.70
CA GLU A 207 7.95 -8.87 28.01
C GLU A 207 9.12 -9.86 28.17
N GLU A 208 9.34 -10.74 27.19
CA GLU A 208 10.48 -11.68 27.15
C GLU A 208 11.85 -10.97 27.21
N ASN A 209 11.93 -9.71 26.74
CA ASN A 209 13.13 -8.88 26.78
C ASN A 209 13.17 -7.90 27.96
N ASN A 210 12.23 -7.98 28.91
CA ASN A 210 12.08 -7.06 30.04
C ASN A 210 11.92 -5.59 29.63
N ILE A 211 11.28 -5.34 28.48
CA ILE A 211 11.00 -4.01 27.96
C ILE A 211 9.54 -3.66 28.26
N ARG A 212 9.32 -2.50 28.88
CA ARG A 212 7.99 -1.93 29.11
C ARG A 212 7.75 -0.80 28.13
N GLU A 213 6.56 -0.74 27.56
CA GLU A 213 6.14 0.40 26.76
C GLU A 213 6.01 1.64 27.64
N VAL A 214 6.59 2.74 27.19
CA VAL A 214 6.50 4.04 27.85
C VAL A 214 5.64 4.93 26.96
N GLY A 215 4.59 5.50 27.55
CA GLY A 215 3.75 6.48 26.85
C GLY A 215 4.57 7.69 26.38
N VAL A 216 4.06 8.40 25.38
CA VAL A 216 4.71 9.62 24.88
C VAL A 216 4.74 10.67 26.01
N PRO A 217 5.91 11.20 26.39
CA PRO A 217 5.98 12.24 27.41
C PRO A 217 5.17 13.47 27.01
N ALA A 218 4.43 14.05 27.96
CA ALA A 218 3.73 15.30 27.72
C ALA A 218 4.72 16.41 27.34
N VAL A 219 4.39 17.16 26.29
CA VAL A 219 5.26 18.21 25.78
C VAL A 219 4.78 19.56 26.25
N ASN A 220 5.67 20.29 26.92
CA ASN A 220 5.40 21.67 27.29
C ASN A 220 5.83 22.62 26.16
N GLY A 221 4.84 23.24 25.51
CA GLY A 221 5.04 24.35 24.57
C GLY A 221 5.28 23.95 23.11
N LEU A 222 4.95 24.88 22.20
CA LEU A 222 5.18 24.77 20.76
C LEU A 222 6.47 25.53 20.41
N ARG A 223 7.48 24.85 19.86
CA ARG A 223 8.70 25.47 19.32
C ARG A 223 8.94 25.08 17.87
N LYS A 224 9.47 25.99 17.07
CA LYS A 224 9.87 25.71 15.68
C LYS A 224 11.26 25.08 15.67
N VAL A 225 11.39 23.88 15.10
CA VAL A 225 12.65 23.12 15.03
C VAL A 225 12.91 22.63 13.61
N TRP A 226 14.16 22.31 13.31
CA TRP A 226 14.47 21.56 12.08
C TRP A 226 13.85 20.17 12.17
N CYS A 227 13.25 19.69 11.07
CA CYS A 227 12.68 18.34 11.06
C CYS A 227 13.75 17.28 11.32
N TYR A 228 13.38 16.28 12.11
CA TYR A 228 14.22 15.13 12.45
C TYR A 228 13.41 13.85 12.22
N PRO A 229 14.08 12.69 12.05
CA PRO A 229 13.39 11.42 11.88
C PRO A 229 12.48 11.12 13.07
N VAL A 230 11.42 10.33 12.87
CA VAL A 230 10.58 9.89 13.98
C VAL A 230 11.42 9.13 15.01
N GLN A 231 11.17 9.39 16.29
CA GLN A 231 11.85 8.75 17.40
C GLN A 231 10.87 7.87 18.17
N PHE A 232 11.40 6.79 18.75
CA PHE A 232 10.62 5.83 19.51
C PHE A 232 10.95 5.95 20.99
N THR A 233 9.91 5.91 21.84
CA THR A 233 10.07 5.94 23.30
C THR A 233 10.44 4.57 23.87
N THR A 234 10.00 3.50 23.22
CA THR A 234 10.28 2.13 23.62
C THR A 234 11.61 1.67 23.02
N PRO A 235 12.55 1.13 23.82
CA PRO A 235 13.84 0.65 23.32
C PRO A 235 13.70 -0.61 22.46
N SER A 236 14.72 -0.88 21.64
CA SER A 236 14.82 -2.09 20.83
C SER A 236 14.97 -3.34 21.71
N PRO A 237 14.21 -4.43 21.46
CA PRO A 237 14.61 -5.76 21.94
C PRO A 237 15.93 -6.19 21.28
N ARG A 238 16.58 -7.21 21.85
CA ARG A 238 17.80 -7.77 21.26
C ARG A 238 17.45 -8.45 19.93
N PRO A 239 18.07 -8.07 18.81
CA PRO A 239 17.73 -8.66 17.52
C PRO A 239 18.27 -10.10 17.41
N PRO A 240 17.62 -10.95 16.60
CA PRO A 240 18.20 -12.22 16.18
C PRO A 240 19.41 -12.00 15.27
N ASN A 241 20.22 -13.06 15.12
CA ASN A 241 21.33 -13.06 14.17
C ASN A 241 20.80 -13.16 12.74
N ILE A 242 21.29 -12.29 11.86
CA ILE A 242 20.94 -12.24 10.43
C ILE A 242 22.19 -12.60 9.65
N GLU A 243 22.10 -13.64 8.82
CA GLU A 243 23.20 -13.99 7.93
C GLU A 243 23.34 -12.89 6.87
N PHE A 244 24.56 -12.38 6.75
CA PHE A 244 24.94 -11.36 5.79
C PHE A 244 25.89 -11.95 4.77
N LEU A 245 25.52 -11.88 3.49
CA LEU A 245 26.33 -12.34 2.38
C LEU A 245 26.36 -11.26 1.30
N GLN A 246 27.55 -10.83 0.90
CA GLN A 246 27.72 -9.87 -0.18
C GLN A 246 28.44 -10.54 -1.35
N ASP A 247 27.81 -10.50 -2.53
CA ASP A 247 28.35 -11.07 -3.77
C ASP A 247 28.24 -10.05 -4.91
N LYS A 248 29.40 -9.54 -5.34
CA LYS A 248 29.55 -8.53 -6.40
C LYS A 248 28.60 -7.34 -6.20
N ASP A 249 27.53 -7.29 -7.00
CA ASP A 249 26.56 -6.19 -7.05
C ASP A 249 25.31 -6.45 -6.23
N THR A 250 25.23 -7.59 -5.53
CA THR A 250 24.06 -7.98 -4.73
C THR A 250 24.45 -8.28 -3.29
N THR A 251 23.77 -7.64 -2.37
CA THR A 251 23.80 -7.96 -0.94
C THR A 251 22.58 -8.82 -0.60
N CYS A 252 22.81 -9.90 0.15
CA CYS A 252 21.82 -10.87 0.57
C CYS A 252 21.76 -10.94 2.10
N LEU A 253 20.56 -10.82 2.65
CA LEU A 253 20.27 -10.93 4.08
C LEU A 253 19.36 -12.14 4.31
N ARG A 254 19.74 -13.09 5.16
CA ARG A 254 18.93 -14.29 5.43
C ARG A 254 18.55 -14.40 6.90
N PHE A 255 17.29 -14.73 7.13
CA PHE A 255 16.73 -15.02 8.44
C PHE A 255 15.67 -16.12 8.32
N ASN A 256 15.72 -17.14 9.19
CA ASN A 256 14.76 -18.26 9.22
C ASN A 256 14.47 -18.88 7.84
N GLY A 257 15.51 -19.08 7.02
CA GLY A 257 15.40 -19.66 5.68
C GLY A 257 14.95 -18.67 4.58
N GLU A 258 14.43 -17.50 4.94
CA GLU A 258 14.05 -16.46 3.98
C GLU A 258 15.25 -15.58 3.61
N ALA A 259 15.50 -15.44 2.30
CA ALA A 259 16.59 -14.62 1.77
C ALA A 259 16.04 -13.38 1.04
N LEU A 260 16.46 -12.19 1.49
CA LEU A 260 16.15 -10.92 0.86
C LEU A 260 17.39 -10.40 0.14
N ARG A 261 17.20 -9.86 -1.07
CA ARG A 261 18.28 -9.36 -1.92
C ARG A 261 18.08 -7.88 -2.22
N ILE A 262 19.19 -7.15 -2.23
CA ILE A 262 19.24 -5.73 -2.58
C ILE A 262 20.51 -5.48 -3.39
N ASN A 263 20.45 -4.60 -4.38
CA ASN A 263 21.67 -4.17 -5.07
C ASN A 263 22.61 -3.46 -4.08
N THR A 264 23.91 -3.76 -4.16
CA THR A 264 24.91 -3.31 -3.18
C THR A 264 25.00 -1.78 -3.10
N MET A 265 24.76 -1.03 -4.19
CA MET A 265 24.75 0.44 -4.13
C MET A 265 23.58 0.96 -3.28
N TYR A 266 22.41 0.33 -3.35
CA TYR A 266 21.27 0.69 -2.50
C TYR A 266 21.50 0.28 -1.04
N PHE A 267 22.19 -0.83 -0.81
CA PHE A 267 22.61 -1.22 0.55
C PHE A 267 23.55 -0.18 1.16
N GLN A 268 24.55 0.28 0.39
CA GLN A 268 25.44 1.38 0.81
C GLN A 268 24.68 2.69 1.03
N LYS A 269 23.68 3.00 0.21
CA LYS A 269 22.78 4.15 0.44
C LYS A 269 22.07 4.03 1.80
N LEU A 270 21.51 2.86 2.12
CA LEU A 270 20.87 2.62 3.41
C LEU A 270 21.85 2.79 4.57
N GLU A 271 23.10 2.36 4.42
CA GLU A 271 24.15 2.57 5.43
C GLU A 271 24.42 4.06 5.67
N HIS A 272 24.53 4.87 4.60
CA HIS A 272 24.68 6.32 4.72
C HIS A 272 23.46 6.95 5.40
N LEU A 273 22.25 6.60 4.97
CA LEU A 273 21.01 7.09 5.58
C LEU A 273 20.94 6.76 7.06
N TYR A 274 21.32 5.53 7.43
CA TYR A 274 21.38 5.08 8.82
C TYR A 274 22.37 5.90 9.65
N ARG A 275 23.59 6.12 9.13
CA ARG A 275 24.62 6.93 9.79
C ARG A 275 24.16 8.34 10.14
N TYR A 276 23.34 8.96 9.27
CA TYR A 276 22.86 10.32 9.46
C TYR A 276 21.62 10.44 10.35
N ASN A 277 20.79 9.40 10.42
CA ASN A 277 19.44 9.50 10.99
C ASN A 277 19.23 8.60 12.22
N CYS A 278 20.03 7.55 12.40
CA CYS A 278 19.94 6.65 13.54
C CYS A 278 20.76 7.17 14.72
N PHE A 279 20.09 7.50 15.83
CA PHE A 279 20.74 8.05 17.02
C PHE A 279 21.01 7.03 18.12
N ASP A 280 20.29 5.91 18.13
CA ASP A 280 20.30 4.91 19.20
C ASP A 280 21.25 3.72 18.94
N ASP A 281 21.82 3.62 17.73
CA ASP A 281 22.76 2.57 17.34
C ASP A 281 23.99 3.13 16.59
N ARG A 282 24.86 3.83 17.33
CA ARG A 282 26.09 4.43 16.77
C ARG A 282 27.12 3.39 16.32
N LYS A 283 27.03 2.17 16.84
CA LYS A 283 27.96 1.07 16.55
C LYS A 283 27.50 0.18 15.39
N PHE A 284 26.32 0.42 14.83
CA PHE A 284 25.74 -0.36 13.73
C PHE A 284 25.43 -1.82 14.14
N GLU A 285 25.21 -2.08 15.42
CA GLU A 285 24.88 -3.42 15.93
C GLU A 285 23.46 -3.86 15.48
N LEU A 286 22.58 -2.90 15.20
CA LEU A 286 21.18 -3.13 14.78
C LEU A 286 20.96 -2.86 13.28
N PHE A 287 21.99 -2.41 12.56
CA PHE A 287 21.87 -2.01 11.15
C PHE A 287 21.37 -3.15 10.26
N ILE A 288 22.06 -4.30 10.27
CA ILE A 288 21.69 -5.46 9.43
C ILE A 288 20.27 -5.96 9.74
N PRO A 289 19.92 -6.18 11.03
CA PRO A 289 18.54 -6.46 11.44
C PRO A 289 17.50 -5.47 10.88
N ARG A 290 17.72 -4.16 11.05
CA ARG A 290 16.76 -3.13 10.62
C ARG A 290 16.63 -3.07 9.09
N VAL A 291 17.72 -3.29 8.34
CA VAL A 291 17.66 -3.39 6.87
C VAL A 291 16.84 -4.61 6.43
N TRP A 292 17.00 -5.77 7.08
CA TRP A 292 16.18 -6.94 6.76
C TRP A 292 14.69 -6.64 6.98
N CYS A 293 14.34 -6.02 8.11
CA CYS A 293 12.96 -5.63 8.42
C CYS A 293 12.37 -4.67 7.38
N LEU A 294 13.13 -3.65 6.98
CA LEU A 294 12.76 -2.69 5.94
C LEU A 294 12.51 -3.41 4.61
N LEU A 295 13.45 -4.25 4.16
CA LEU A 295 13.30 -4.99 2.91
C LEU A 295 12.09 -5.93 2.96
N LYS A 296 11.88 -6.61 4.09
CA LYS A 296 10.73 -7.49 4.25
C LYS A 296 9.44 -6.69 4.18
N ARG A 297 9.35 -5.56 4.88
CA ARG A 297 8.18 -4.67 4.86
C ARG A 297 7.83 -4.22 3.44
N TYR A 298 8.82 -3.79 2.66
CA TYR A 298 8.58 -3.36 1.28
C TYR A 298 8.28 -4.53 0.33
N GLN A 299 8.90 -5.70 0.51
CA GLN A 299 8.53 -6.91 -0.24
C GLN A 299 7.08 -7.32 0.05
N THR A 300 6.67 -7.29 1.31
CA THR A 300 5.31 -7.55 1.77
C THR A 300 4.33 -6.53 1.17
N PHE A 301 4.68 -5.24 1.13
CA PHE A 301 3.82 -4.21 0.53
C PHE A 301 3.69 -4.33 -0.99
N LEU A 302 4.81 -4.52 -1.68
CA LEU A 302 4.87 -4.49 -3.15
C LEU A 302 4.48 -5.81 -3.79
N GLY A 303 4.62 -6.92 -3.06
CA GLY A 303 4.45 -8.27 -3.59
C GLY A 303 5.79 -8.93 -3.91
N THR A 304 5.75 -10.24 -4.12
CA THR A 304 6.94 -11.05 -4.44
C THR A 304 7.05 -11.34 -5.93
N ASN A 305 5.97 -11.17 -6.70
CA ASN A 305 5.99 -11.41 -8.14
C ASN A 305 6.54 -10.18 -8.89
N PRO A 306 7.36 -10.36 -9.93
CA PRO A 306 7.91 -9.26 -10.76
C PRO A 306 6.88 -8.43 -11.52
N GLN A 307 5.58 -8.63 -11.30
CA GLN A 307 4.50 -7.87 -11.91
C GLN A 307 3.63 -7.17 -10.85
N GLU A 308 3.92 -7.35 -9.57
CA GLU A 308 3.22 -6.72 -8.44
C GLU A 308 3.94 -5.43 -8.03
N GLY A 309 3.18 -4.39 -7.65
CA GLY A 309 3.76 -3.17 -7.07
C GLY A 309 4.33 -2.16 -8.08
N HIS A 310 4.47 -2.51 -9.36
CA HIS A 310 5.00 -1.61 -10.42
C HIS A 310 4.24 -0.28 -10.56
N GLY A 311 2.95 -0.25 -10.23
CA GLY A 311 2.12 0.96 -10.29
C GLY A 311 2.04 1.75 -8.97
N THR A 312 2.76 1.32 -7.92
CA THR A 312 2.56 1.89 -6.56
C THR A 312 3.57 2.97 -6.19
N GLN A 313 4.79 2.90 -6.71
CA GLN A 313 5.84 3.89 -6.45
C GLN A 313 6.68 4.12 -7.71
N ALA A 314 7.00 5.38 -7.99
CA ALA A 314 7.93 5.77 -9.04
C ALA A 314 8.79 6.95 -8.55
N GLY A 315 10.11 6.82 -8.66
CA GLY A 315 11.03 7.93 -8.40
C GLY A 315 11.14 8.85 -9.62
N LEU A 316 11.35 10.14 -9.36
CA LEU A 316 11.72 11.09 -10.42
C LEU A 316 13.18 10.86 -10.84
N PRO A 317 13.55 11.15 -12.12
CA PRO A 317 14.94 11.14 -12.53
C PRO A 317 15.80 12.07 -11.65
N VAL A 318 17.03 11.66 -11.38
CA VAL A 318 18.01 12.41 -10.56
C VAL A 318 18.13 13.87 -11.04
N THR A 319 18.22 14.09 -12.34
CA THR A 319 18.33 15.43 -12.95
C THR A 319 17.12 16.33 -12.67
N VAL A 320 15.92 15.75 -12.52
CA VAL A 320 14.72 16.49 -12.15
C VAL A 320 14.80 16.90 -10.68
N MET A 321 15.23 16.00 -9.80
CA MET A 321 15.40 16.31 -8.37
C MET A 321 16.50 17.36 -8.12
N GLU A 322 17.61 17.29 -8.88
CA GLU A 322 18.66 18.31 -8.88
C GLU A 322 18.13 19.68 -9.31
N CYS A 323 17.33 19.73 -10.38
CA CYS A 323 16.69 20.95 -10.85
C CYS A 323 15.75 21.54 -9.79
N LEU A 324 14.92 20.70 -9.16
CA LEU A 324 14.02 21.09 -8.08
C LEU A 324 14.78 21.67 -6.88
N ASN A 325 15.89 21.05 -6.49
CA ASN A 325 16.74 21.57 -5.42
C ASN A 325 17.37 22.91 -5.79
N LYS A 326 18.00 22.99 -6.97
CA LYS A 326 18.77 24.16 -7.40
C LYS A 326 17.91 25.39 -7.66
N HIS A 327 16.76 25.21 -8.31
CA HIS A 327 15.92 26.33 -8.77
C HIS A 327 14.78 26.68 -7.83
N PHE A 328 14.33 25.72 -7.02
CA PHE A 328 13.17 25.91 -6.13
C PHE A 328 13.49 25.64 -4.66
N GLY A 329 14.75 25.31 -4.32
CA GLY A 329 15.16 25.06 -2.93
C GLY A 329 14.50 23.82 -2.33
N VAL A 330 14.01 22.89 -3.14
CA VAL A 330 13.37 21.65 -2.65
C VAL A 330 14.40 20.83 -1.89
N THR A 331 14.09 20.47 -0.65
CA THR A 331 14.96 19.66 0.20
C THR A 331 14.23 18.52 0.90
N PHE A 332 12.98 18.23 0.53
CA PHE A 332 12.14 17.27 1.24
C PHE A 332 11.19 16.57 0.29
N GLU A 333 11.03 15.27 0.44
CA GLU A 333 10.05 14.47 -0.33
C GLU A 333 8.86 14.12 0.55
N CYS A 334 7.65 14.55 0.16
CA CYS A 334 6.42 14.20 0.90
C CYS A 334 6.04 12.72 0.76
N PHE A 335 6.49 12.05 -0.29
CA PHE A 335 6.19 10.64 -0.54
C PHE A 335 7.44 9.94 -1.07
N ALA A 336 8.11 9.18 -0.22
CA ALA A 336 9.27 8.38 -0.59
C ALA A 336 9.36 7.10 0.25
N SER A 337 10.46 6.39 0.07
CA SER A 337 10.94 5.28 0.88
C SER A 337 12.46 5.43 1.07
N PRO A 338 13.05 4.77 2.08
CA PRO A 338 14.51 4.68 2.17
C PRO A 338 15.17 4.14 0.87
N LEU A 339 14.44 3.33 0.10
CA LEU A 339 14.92 2.73 -1.13
C LEU A 339 14.94 3.75 -2.29
N ASN A 340 13.91 4.59 -2.43
CA ASN A 340 13.77 5.49 -3.58
C ASN A 340 14.04 6.98 -3.30
N CYS A 341 14.27 7.37 -2.04
CA CYS A 341 14.46 8.78 -1.68
C CYS A 341 15.68 9.40 -2.36
N TYR A 342 15.57 10.66 -2.75
CA TYR A 342 16.69 11.45 -3.24
C TYR A 342 17.36 12.21 -2.09
N PHE A 343 16.56 12.85 -1.23
CA PHE A 343 17.04 13.52 -0.02
C PHE A 343 17.06 12.57 1.18
N ARG A 344 17.87 12.92 2.18
CA ARG A 344 17.93 12.19 3.47
C ARG A 344 16.78 12.54 4.42
N GLN A 345 15.89 13.45 4.03
CA GLN A 345 14.69 13.82 4.78
C GLN A 345 13.46 13.69 3.87
N TYR A 346 12.52 12.84 4.28
CA TYR A 346 11.34 12.51 3.52
C TYR A 346 10.25 11.96 4.44
N CYS A 347 9.01 11.97 3.99
CA CYS A 347 7.93 11.19 4.58
C CYS A 347 7.82 9.83 3.87
N SER A 348 7.40 8.80 4.60
CA SER A 348 7.20 7.45 4.07
C SER A 348 6.02 6.74 4.73
N ALA A 349 5.62 5.59 4.18
CA ALA A 349 4.45 4.85 4.66
C ALA A 349 4.69 4.10 5.98
N PHE A 350 5.93 3.75 6.30
CA PHE A 350 6.26 2.82 7.39
C PHE A 350 7.24 3.46 8.39
N PRO A 351 6.76 4.35 9.29
CA PRO A 351 7.63 5.04 10.24
C PRO A 351 8.45 4.06 11.09
N ASP A 352 7.88 2.93 11.50
CA ASP A 352 8.54 1.90 12.32
C ASP A 352 9.85 1.38 11.73
N THR A 353 9.90 1.17 10.41
CA THR A 353 11.11 0.68 9.72
C THR A 353 11.95 1.82 9.16
N ASP A 354 11.32 2.87 8.64
CA ASP A 354 11.98 3.82 7.75
C ASP A 354 12.63 4.98 8.49
N SER A 355 12.25 5.23 9.74
CA SER A 355 12.73 6.38 10.51
C SER A 355 14.21 6.27 10.84
N TYR A 356 14.72 5.06 11.05
CA TYR A 356 16.17 4.82 11.19
C TYR A 356 16.96 5.25 9.95
N PHE A 357 16.31 5.36 8.80
CA PHE A 357 16.90 5.75 7.52
C PHE A 357 16.48 7.15 7.07
N GLY A 358 15.78 7.92 7.92
CA GLY A 358 15.44 9.32 7.65
C GLY A 358 13.99 9.59 7.29
N SER A 359 13.07 8.66 7.52
CA SER A 359 11.65 8.99 7.44
C SER A 359 11.20 9.93 8.56
N ARG A 360 10.33 10.87 8.21
CA ARG A 360 9.58 11.77 9.10
C ARG A 360 8.15 11.25 9.34
N GLY A 361 7.92 9.98 9.04
CA GLY A 361 6.62 9.31 9.16
C GLY A 361 5.68 9.61 8.00
N VAL A 362 4.41 9.33 8.22
CA VAL A 362 3.37 9.43 7.19
C VAL A 362 3.10 10.91 6.89
N TYR A 363 3.01 11.25 5.60
CA TYR A 363 2.59 12.59 5.21
C TYR A 363 1.09 12.73 5.43
N THR A 364 0.69 13.62 6.34
CA THR A 364 -0.70 14.04 6.51
C THR A 364 -0.80 15.56 6.39
N ALA A 365 -1.79 16.05 5.63
CA ALA A 365 -1.97 17.48 5.42
C ALA A 365 -2.15 18.26 6.73
N ASN A 366 -2.65 17.62 7.78
CA ASN A 366 -2.85 18.26 9.08
C ASN A 366 -1.54 18.44 9.87
N VAL A 367 -0.59 17.52 9.75
CA VAL A 367 0.73 17.61 10.40
C VAL A 367 1.60 18.68 9.75
N TRP A 368 1.51 18.83 8.42
CA TRP A 368 2.41 19.68 7.64
C TRP A 368 1.75 20.98 7.11
N GLY A 369 0.41 21.07 7.07
CA GLY A 369 -0.32 22.05 6.25
C GLY A 369 -0.81 23.33 6.93
N ASN A 370 -1.00 23.39 8.26
CA ASN A 370 -1.61 24.57 8.87
C ASN A 370 -0.63 25.70 9.24
N LYS A 371 0.69 25.51 9.10
CA LYS A 371 1.68 26.56 9.38
C LYS A 371 2.85 26.67 8.37
N GLY A 372 2.74 25.98 7.24
CA GLY A 372 3.69 26.03 6.13
C GLY A 372 5.05 25.39 6.42
N PHE A 373 5.65 24.81 5.38
CA PHE A 373 7.11 24.64 5.34
C PHE A 373 7.73 26.03 5.31
N SER A 374 8.28 26.48 6.45
CA SER A 374 9.08 27.68 6.44
C SER A 374 10.46 27.30 5.92
N VAL A 375 10.65 27.47 4.62
CA VAL A 375 11.99 27.62 4.06
C VAL A 375 12.46 28.98 4.54
N ASP A 376 13.07 29.04 5.73
CA ASP A 376 13.81 30.24 6.12
C ASP A 376 14.97 30.31 5.13
N SER A 377 14.82 31.12 4.09
CA SER A 377 15.91 31.55 3.23
C SER A 377 16.99 32.12 4.15
N CYS A 378 18.09 31.40 4.30
CA CYS A 378 19.25 31.95 4.96
C CYS A 378 19.74 33.10 4.09
N GLY A 379 19.37 34.33 4.45
CA GLY A 379 19.85 35.58 3.88
C GLY A 379 21.31 35.84 4.23
N LEU A 380 22.19 34.87 3.99
CA LEU A 380 23.63 34.98 4.15
C LEU A 380 24.29 34.39 2.90
N CYS A 381 24.21 35.16 1.81
CA CYS A 381 25.16 35.23 0.70
C CYS A 381 24.76 36.43 -0.18
N ARG A 382 25.13 37.64 0.26
CA ARG A 382 25.76 38.62 -0.65
C ARG A 382 27.26 38.57 -0.35
#